data_AF-A0A1M3BI56-F1
#
_entry.id   AF-A0A1M3BI56-F1
#
_cell.length_a   1.000
_cell.length_b   1.000
_cell.length_c   1.000
_cell.angle_alpha   90.00
_cell.angle_beta   90.00
_cell.angle_gamma   90.00
#
_symmetry.space_group_name_H-M   'P 1'
#
loop_
_entity.id
_entity.type
_entity.pdbx_description
1 polymer ?
#
loop_
_entity_poly.entity_id
_entity_poly.type
_entity_poly.pdbx_seq_one_letter_code
_entity_poly.pdbx_strand_id
1 'polypeptide(L)'
;MTPPDEVPEPVPEPKKAAKKPEGTTREPPGTATGPAPPRRRRRSIPGPVKLITALVLIAVGFIVLAVVAGGGGSNSSGDSAAPATSTAPVVPVEAPSSSAEGESESSTDEGEGESEDSGGGAEELGYPSFATSNTTRIGGPDPIANAAAAALAVFPAMNDKQRPVAVSLVGEEDWAGAIAAGVLMAEPVRAPLLYGEAEGMPEATKSALGALKPGGGAASGGAAVFAIGDVQVPGNLSANKIGAADPATEAATVARLRDRLAGSPPEAIILASSSEPAFAAPAAAYAARSGDPVLFTEAEALPQATVTALRRDEGVPVYALGPGSAISGKVLKEVEALGSKVTRISGANPVQNAIAFARYGEGRFGWHVSDPGHGFVLARSDAPLEAAAAAPLSASGTWGPLLLTDGADTLPSELLGYFLDVKPGYTTDPTRAFYNHVWIVGDAGQISVEQQAEVNEVAELAKIGNEE
;
A
#
# COMPACT_ATOMS: atom_id res chain seq x y z
N MET A 1 23.30 79.18 18.56
CA MET A 1 23.84 77.81 18.42
C MET A 1 24.54 77.53 19.74
N THR A 2 23.75 77.02 20.66
CA THR A 2 24.04 76.85 22.09
C THR A 2 23.37 75.54 22.49
N PRO A 3 24.04 74.60 23.17
CA PRO A 3 23.47 73.32 23.53
C PRO A 3 22.59 73.46 24.78
N PRO A 4 21.69 72.51 25.02
CA PRO A 4 21.81 71.72 26.25
C PRO A 4 21.48 70.23 25.99
N ASP A 5 22.17 69.25 26.55
CA ASP A 5 22.26 68.84 27.97
C ASP A 5 20.93 68.54 28.65
N GLU A 6 20.96 67.44 29.40
CA GLU A 6 20.06 67.04 30.50
C GLU A 6 18.88 66.10 30.18
N VAL A 7 19.08 64.82 30.54
CA VAL A 7 18.03 63.87 30.93
C VAL A 7 17.59 64.21 32.35
N PRO A 8 16.29 64.39 32.63
CA PRO A 8 15.80 64.47 34.00
C PRO A 8 15.03 63.20 34.38
N GLU A 9 15.49 62.50 35.42
CA GLU A 9 14.61 61.71 36.30
C GLU A 9 14.07 62.62 37.41
N PRO A 10 12.76 62.62 37.67
CA PRO A 10 12.28 62.57 39.06
C PRO A 10 10.91 61.86 39.17
N VAL A 11 10.31 61.46 40.30
CA VAL A 11 10.58 61.30 41.74
C VAL A 11 9.36 60.48 42.27
N PRO A 12 9.50 59.62 43.29
CA PRO A 12 8.42 58.82 43.87
C PRO A 12 7.69 59.48 45.07
N GLU A 13 6.51 58.92 45.45
CA GLU A 13 5.87 58.77 46.80
C GLU A 13 4.33 59.10 46.85
N PRO A 14 3.53 58.69 47.90
CA PRO A 14 3.80 57.84 49.08
C PRO A 14 2.74 56.76 49.45
N LYS A 15 3.10 56.01 50.51
CA LYS A 15 2.51 54.86 51.24
C LYS A 15 1.15 55.03 51.96
N LYS A 16 0.51 53.90 52.30
CA LYS A 16 -0.01 53.48 53.64
C LYS A 16 -0.42 51.99 53.61
N ALA A 17 0.31 51.05 54.24
CA ALA A 17 0.23 50.57 55.65
C ALA A 17 -0.95 49.61 55.92
N ALA A 18 -0.92 48.53 56.72
CA ALA A 18 0.06 47.63 57.34
C ALA A 18 -0.76 46.68 58.27
N LYS A 19 -0.48 45.37 58.36
CA LYS A 19 -0.37 44.61 59.64
C LYS A 19 -0.02 43.12 59.44
N LYS A 20 0.75 42.61 60.40
CA LYS A 20 1.39 41.29 60.53
C LYS A 20 0.93 40.67 61.89
N PRO A 21 1.49 39.55 62.40
CA PRO A 21 1.13 38.13 62.27
C PRO A 21 0.73 37.46 63.62
N GLU A 22 0.44 36.15 63.62
CA GLU A 22 0.60 35.20 64.75
C GLU A 22 0.31 33.77 64.21
N GLY A 23 0.90 32.65 64.61
CA GLY A 23 1.89 32.29 65.63
C GLY A 23 2.05 30.75 65.58
N THR A 24 3.27 30.25 65.82
CA THR A 24 3.67 28.83 65.80
C THR A 24 3.54 28.15 67.15
N THR A 25 3.13 26.87 67.21
CA THR A 25 3.67 25.91 68.20
C THR A 25 3.47 24.45 67.77
N ARG A 26 4.52 23.63 67.91
CA ARG A 26 4.58 22.15 67.82
C ARG A 26 4.70 21.59 69.23
N GLU A 27 3.99 20.49 69.56
CA GLU A 27 4.44 19.33 70.40
C GLU A 27 3.33 18.23 70.52
N PRO A 28 3.56 17.01 71.10
CA PRO A 28 3.88 15.73 70.45
C PRO A 28 2.73 14.66 70.54
N PRO A 29 2.91 13.39 70.07
CA PRO A 29 1.78 12.49 69.75
C PRO A 29 1.42 11.49 70.87
N GLY A 30 0.12 11.17 71.00
CA GLY A 30 -0.34 10.11 71.90
C GLY A 30 -1.85 9.84 71.88
N THR A 31 -2.23 8.79 71.14
CA THR A 31 -3.41 7.91 71.29
C THR A 31 -4.85 8.43 71.11
N ALA A 32 -5.48 7.79 70.11
CA ALA A 32 -6.84 7.22 70.09
C ALA A 32 -7.97 7.97 69.35
N THR A 33 -8.52 7.22 68.37
CA THR A 33 -9.87 7.25 67.78
C THR A 33 -10.22 8.38 66.81
N GLY A 34 -9.96 8.14 65.52
CA GLY A 34 -10.59 8.82 64.39
C GLY A 34 -11.67 7.95 63.72
N PRO A 35 -12.71 8.54 63.09
CA PRO A 35 -13.90 7.85 62.61
C PRO A 35 -13.70 7.13 61.27
N ALA A 36 -14.59 6.16 61.01
CA ALA A 36 -14.58 5.26 59.86
C ALA A 36 -14.47 5.96 58.49
N PRO A 37 -13.76 5.37 57.51
CA PRO A 37 -13.64 5.94 56.17
C PRO A 37 -14.97 5.83 55.39
N PRO A 38 -15.23 6.75 54.44
CA PRO A 38 -16.49 6.78 53.71
C PRO A 38 -16.64 5.56 52.82
N ARG A 39 -17.85 4.97 52.85
CA ARG A 39 -18.28 3.86 51.98
C ARG A 39 -18.11 4.26 50.51
N ARG A 40 -17.23 3.54 49.79
CA ARG A 40 -17.12 3.62 48.33
C ARG A 40 -18.48 3.24 47.71
N ARG A 41 -19.14 4.21 47.06
CA ARG A 41 -20.25 3.92 46.14
C ARG A 41 -19.70 3.08 44.98
N ARG A 42 -20.22 1.86 44.82
CA ARG A 42 -20.06 1.05 43.60
C ARG A 42 -20.66 1.85 42.44
N ARG A 43 -19.81 2.37 41.54
CA ARG A 43 -20.25 2.83 40.22
C ARG A 43 -20.67 1.60 39.42
N SER A 44 -21.91 1.58 38.95
CA SER A 44 -22.40 0.58 38.01
C SER A 44 -21.72 0.76 36.66
N ILE A 45 -21.13 -0.31 36.15
CA ILE A 45 -20.50 -0.37 34.83
C ILE A 45 -21.58 -0.19 33.74
N PRO A 46 -21.38 0.69 32.73
CA PRO A 46 -22.31 0.88 31.61
C PRO A 46 -22.57 -0.42 30.83
N GLY A 47 -23.81 -0.59 30.34
CA GLY A 47 -24.31 -1.78 29.64
C GLY A 47 -23.40 -2.41 28.57
N PRO A 48 -22.74 -1.66 27.66
CA PRO A 48 -21.94 -2.27 26.61
C PRO A 48 -20.63 -2.92 27.12
N VAL A 49 -20.08 -2.45 28.25
CA VAL A 49 -18.86 -3.02 28.83
C VAL A 49 -19.13 -4.36 29.51
N LYS A 50 -20.35 -4.58 30.03
CA LYS A 50 -20.75 -5.90 30.57
C LYS A 50 -20.86 -6.97 29.50
N LEU A 51 -21.26 -6.60 28.27
CA LEU A 51 -21.37 -7.52 27.15
C LEU A 51 -19.98 -7.99 26.68
N ILE A 52 -19.03 -7.05 26.58
CA ILE A 52 -17.63 -7.35 26.21
C ILE A 52 -16.96 -8.22 27.28
N THR A 53 -17.17 -7.92 28.56
CA THR A 53 -16.58 -8.71 29.65
C THR A 53 -17.15 -10.14 29.70
N ALA A 54 -18.44 -10.32 29.38
CA ALA A 54 -19.06 -11.64 29.28
C ALA A 54 -18.53 -12.44 28.06
N LEU A 55 -18.34 -11.79 26.91
CA LEU A 55 -17.77 -12.40 25.71
C LEU A 55 -16.32 -12.84 25.91
N VAL A 56 -15.50 -12.03 26.60
CA VAL A 56 -14.11 -12.38 26.91
C VAL A 56 -14.04 -13.57 27.87
N LEU A 57 -14.92 -13.66 28.86
CA LEU A 57 -14.97 -14.82 29.77
C LEU A 57 -15.43 -16.11 29.07
N ILE A 58 -16.34 -16.02 28.10
CA ILE A 58 -16.76 -17.17 27.28
C ILE A 58 -15.61 -17.62 26.38
N ALA A 59 -14.90 -16.69 25.72
CA ALA A 59 -13.76 -17.01 24.87
C ALA A 59 -12.60 -17.66 25.66
N VAL A 60 -12.30 -17.15 26.85
CA VAL A 60 -11.29 -17.76 27.75
C VAL A 60 -11.75 -19.15 28.23
N GLY A 61 -13.05 -19.33 28.49
CA GLY A 61 -13.61 -20.64 28.84
C GLY A 61 -13.44 -21.68 27.72
N PHE A 62 -13.65 -21.31 26.46
CA PHE A 62 -13.46 -22.20 25.30
C PHE A 62 -11.98 -22.56 25.07
N ILE A 63 -11.06 -21.62 25.27
CA ILE A 63 -9.62 -21.87 25.13
C ILE A 63 -9.13 -22.82 26.24
N VAL A 64 -9.59 -22.66 27.47
CA VAL A 64 -9.23 -23.55 28.57
C VAL A 64 -9.85 -24.95 28.39
N LEU A 65 -11.07 -25.06 27.85
CA LEU A 65 -11.69 -26.35 27.56
C LEU A 65 -10.97 -27.12 26.43
N ALA A 66 -10.47 -26.41 25.41
CA ALA A 66 -9.71 -26.99 24.31
C ALA A 66 -8.32 -27.49 24.77
N VAL A 67 -7.68 -26.80 25.72
CA VAL A 67 -6.36 -27.19 26.26
C VAL A 67 -6.48 -28.36 27.25
N VAL A 68 -7.57 -28.46 28.01
CA VAL A 68 -7.77 -29.55 28.98
C VAL A 68 -8.27 -30.85 28.33
N ALA A 69 -8.95 -30.78 27.18
CA ALA A 69 -9.45 -31.98 26.47
C ALA A 69 -8.45 -32.61 25.49
N GLY A 70 -7.32 -31.96 25.20
CA GLY A 70 -6.35 -32.40 24.18
C GLY A 70 -5.24 -33.35 24.63
N GLY A 71 -5.18 -33.73 25.92
CA GLY A 71 -4.09 -34.53 26.48
C GLY A 71 -4.54 -35.87 27.06
N GLY A 72 -4.49 -36.95 26.27
CA GLY A 72 -4.68 -38.31 26.76
C GLY A 72 -4.60 -39.37 25.66
N GLY A 73 -3.43 -39.97 25.48
CA GLY A 73 -3.20 -41.06 24.53
C GLY A 73 -3.70 -42.43 25.01
N SER A 74 -3.84 -43.37 24.06
CA SER A 74 -3.66 -44.80 24.33
C SER A 74 -3.25 -45.55 23.05
N ASN A 75 -2.33 -46.50 23.24
CA ASN A 75 -1.74 -47.38 22.25
C ASN A 75 -2.77 -48.34 21.62
N SER A 76 -2.67 -48.57 20.31
CA SER A 76 -2.91 -49.89 19.72
C SER A 76 -2.12 -50.05 18.43
N SER A 77 -1.33 -51.10 18.42
CA SER A 77 -0.59 -51.67 17.30
C SER A 77 -1.54 -51.99 16.14
N GLY A 78 -1.10 -51.72 14.91
CA GLY A 78 -1.83 -52.03 13.69
C GLY A 78 -0.97 -51.75 12.47
N ASP A 79 -0.31 -52.80 12.01
CA ASP A 79 0.40 -52.91 10.75
C ASP A 79 -0.50 -52.47 9.58
N SER A 80 -0.08 -51.50 8.76
CA SER A 80 -0.61 -51.28 7.41
C SER A 80 0.26 -50.31 6.61
N ALA A 81 0.73 -50.84 5.49
CA ALA A 81 1.53 -50.21 4.45
C ALA A 81 0.92 -48.92 3.89
N ALA A 82 1.81 -48.02 3.48
CA ALA A 82 1.49 -46.85 2.66
C ALA A 82 0.81 -47.26 1.34
N PRO A 83 -0.23 -46.53 0.88
CA PRO A 83 -0.64 -46.63 -0.51
C PRO A 83 0.01 -45.52 -1.34
N ALA A 84 0.68 -46.03 -2.37
CA ALA A 84 1.02 -45.48 -3.67
C ALA A 84 0.36 -44.17 -4.13
N THR A 85 1.23 -43.37 -4.75
CA THR A 85 1.02 -42.43 -5.86
C THR A 85 -0.25 -42.70 -6.68
N SER A 86 -1.16 -41.72 -6.69
CA SER A 86 -2.24 -41.63 -7.67
C SER A 86 -1.79 -40.70 -8.81
N THR A 87 -1.49 -41.31 -9.95
CA THR A 87 -1.31 -40.65 -11.25
C THR A 87 -2.68 -40.21 -11.77
N ALA A 88 -2.90 -38.90 -11.90
CA ALA A 88 -3.96 -38.33 -12.73
C ALA A 88 -3.37 -37.97 -14.11
N PRO A 89 -4.09 -38.22 -15.21
CA PRO A 89 -3.57 -37.99 -16.55
C PRO A 89 -3.57 -36.49 -16.89
N VAL A 90 -2.40 -36.00 -17.31
CA VAL A 90 -2.23 -34.68 -17.92
C VAL A 90 -2.79 -34.75 -19.34
N VAL A 91 -3.79 -33.92 -19.64
CA VAL A 91 -4.29 -33.69 -21.00
C VAL A 91 -3.42 -32.59 -21.62
N PRO A 92 -2.71 -32.81 -22.74
CA PRO A 92 -1.97 -31.73 -23.39
C PRO A 92 -2.95 -30.78 -24.09
N VAL A 93 -2.72 -29.48 -23.94
CA VAL A 93 -3.41 -28.43 -24.68
C VAL A 93 -2.65 -28.23 -26.01
N GLU A 94 -3.28 -28.57 -27.13
CA GLU A 94 -2.78 -28.24 -28.48
C GLU A 94 -2.89 -26.74 -28.76
N ALA A 95 -1.79 -26.13 -29.20
CA ALA A 95 -1.77 -24.81 -29.84
C ALA A 95 -1.90 -24.97 -31.37
N PRO A 96 -2.51 -24.00 -32.09
CA PRO A 96 -2.91 -24.19 -33.48
C PRO A 96 -1.75 -24.11 -34.48
N SER A 97 -1.72 -25.08 -35.40
CA SER A 97 -0.79 -25.20 -36.53
C SER A 97 -1.11 -24.20 -37.65
N SER A 98 -0.12 -23.43 -38.10
CA SER A 98 -0.16 -22.70 -39.38
C SER A 98 0.31 -23.62 -40.52
N SER A 99 -0.54 -23.80 -41.52
CA SER A 99 -0.26 -24.53 -42.76
C SER A 99 0.59 -23.72 -43.75
N ALA A 100 1.69 -24.29 -44.22
CA ALA A 100 2.27 -23.97 -45.52
C ALA A 100 3.02 -25.21 -46.06
N GLU A 101 2.50 -25.76 -47.16
CA GLU A 101 3.11 -26.84 -47.95
C GLU A 101 4.23 -26.27 -48.84
N GLY A 102 5.29 -27.06 -49.03
CA GLY A 102 6.37 -26.79 -49.98
C GLY A 102 7.40 -27.92 -49.98
N GLU A 103 7.22 -28.88 -50.91
CA GLU A 103 8.04 -30.06 -51.15
C GLU A 103 9.48 -29.73 -51.61
N SER A 104 10.48 -30.50 -51.16
CA SER A 104 11.48 -31.16 -52.02
C SER A 104 12.40 -32.11 -51.24
N GLU A 105 12.95 -33.10 -51.94
CA GLU A 105 13.38 -34.42 -51.51
C GLU A 105 14.84 -34.56 -50.99
N SER A 106 15.04 -35.58 -50.14
CA SER A 106 16.16 -36.55 -50.11
C SER A 106 17.60 -36.09 -49.78
N SER A 107 18.15 -36.53 -48.65
CA SER A 107 19.12 -37.66 -48.61
C SER A 107 19.69 -37.97 -47.20
N THR A 108 19.70 -39.28 -46.89
CA THR A 108 20.61 -40.05 -46.00
C THR A 108 20.73 -39.73 -44.51
N ASP A 109 20.07 -40.61 -43.76
CA ASP A 109 20.36 -41.14 -42.42
C ASP A 109 21.77 -41.75 -42.31
N GLU A 110 22.56 -41.34 -41.31
CA GLU A 110 23.28 -42.24 -40.39
C GLU A 110 23.39 -41.52 -39.02
N GLY A 111 22.76 -42.10 -38.01
CA GLY A 111 22.60 -41.50 -36.69
C GLY A 111 23.84 -41.53 -35.80
N GLU A 112 23.93 -40.52 -34.94
CA GLU A 112 24.60 -40.58 -33.65
C GLU A 112 23.79 -39.78 -32.62
N GLY A 113 23.22 -40.51 -31.65
CA GLY A 113 22.92 -40.02 -30.31
C GLY A 113 21.88 -38.91 -30.20
N GLU A 114 20.60 -39.30 -30.21
CA GLU A 114 19.55 -38.56 -29.51
C GLU A 114 19.96 -38.35 -28.04
N SER A 115 20.48 -37.17 -27.72
CA SER A 115 20.23 -36.58 -26.41
C SER A 115 18.87 -35.89 -26.51
N GLU A 116 17.83 -36.62 -26.10
CA GLU A 116 16.63 -36.02 -25.54
C GLU A 116 17.07 -35.11 -24.37
N ASP A 117 17.42 -33.85 -24.66
CA ASP A 117 17.55 -32.85 -23.62
C ASP A 117 16.13 -32.42 -23.25
N SER A 118 15.64 -33.05 -22.20
CA SER A 118 14.38 -32.77 -21.54
C SER A 118 14.24 -31.26 -21.29
N GLY A 119 13.28 -30.63 -21.98
CA GLY A 119 12.73 -29.32 -21.59
C GLY A 119 12.41 -29.32 -20.10
N GLY A 120 12.91 -28.31 -19.39
CA GLY A 120 13.03 -28.30 -17.94
C GLY A 120 14.18 -27.45 -17.39
N GLY A 121 14.77 -26.57 -18.20
CA GLY A 121 15.76 -25.59 -17.72
C GLY A 121 15.11 -24.55 -16.78
N ALA A 122 15.88 -24.03 -15.83
CA ALA A 122 15.42 -22.96 -14.93
C ALA A 122 14.92 -21.73 -15.70
N GLU A 123 15.54 -21.41 -16.84
CA GLU A 123 15.17 -20.32 -17.74
C GLU A 123 13.79 -20.53 -18.38
N GLU A 124 13.45 -21.78 -18.75
CA GLU A 124 12.13 -22.13 -19.30
C GLU A 124 11.02 -21.95 -18.24
N LEU A 125 11.37 -22.17 -16.97
CA LEU A 125 10.52 -21.85 -15.82
C LEU A 125 10.56 -20.36 -15.44
N GLY A 126 11.33 -19.54 -16.16
CA GLY A 126 11.45 -18.10 -15.98
C GLY A 126 12.47 -17.65 -14.92
N TYR A 127 13.20 -18.55 -14.28
CA TYR A 127 14.15 -18.19 -13.22
C TYR A 127 15.51 -17.73 -13.77
N PRO A 128 16.16 -16.74 -13.12
CA PRO A 128 15.73 -16.03 -11.90
C PRO A 128 14.88 -14.77 -12.18
N SER A 129 14.57 -14.47 -13.44
CA SER A 129 13.83 -13.25 -13.81
C SER A 129 12.44 -13.18 -13.17
N PHE A 130 11.68 -14.27 -13.25
CA PHE A 130 10.32 -14.40 -12.73
C PHE A 130 10.28 -14.32 -11.20
N ALA A 131 11.18 -14.99 -10.51
CA ALA A 131 11.25 -14.98 -9.06
C ALA A 131 12.65 -15.35 -8.53
N THR A 132 12.94 -14.89 -7.32
CA THR A 132 14.06 -15.35 -6.49
C THR A 132 13.51 -15.83 -5.15
N SER A 133 14.37 -16.10 -4.17
CA SER A 133 13.90 -16.47 -2.82
C SER A 133 13.11 -15.35 -2.13
N ASN A 134 13.43 -14.08 -2.40
CA ASN A 134 12.80 -12.93 -1.73
C ASN A 134 12.05 -11.98 -2.68
N THR A 135 12.07 -12.25 -4.00
CA THR A 135 11.42 -11.40 -5.00
C THR A 135 10.46 -12.16 -5.92
N THR A 136 9.44 -11.46 -6.41
CA THR A 136 8.56 -11.94 -7.48
C THR A 136 8.33 -10.83 -8.49
N ARG A 137 8.48 -11.13 -9.78
CA ARG A 137 8.37 -10.15 -10.85
C ARG A 137 7.02 -10.21 -11.56
N ILE A 138 6.45 -9.03 -11.80
CA ILE A 138 5.44 -8.79 -12.82
C ILE A 138 6.18 -8.14 -14.00
N GLY A 139 6.57 -8.97 -14.97
CA GLY A 139 7.56 -8.64 -16.00
C GLY A 139 6.97 -8.49 -17.40
N GLY A 140 5.75 -7.97 -17.49
CA GLY A 140 5.13 -7.61 -18.76
C GLY A 140 5.87 -6.44 -19.43
N PRO A 141 5.77 -6.33 -20.76
CA PRO A 141 6.52 -5.36 -21.55
C PRO A 141 5.98 -3.92 -21.46
N ASP A 142 4.81 -3.73 -20.86
CA ASP A 142 4.10 -2.46 -20.81
C ASP A 142 3.13 -2.38 -19.61
N PRO A 143 2.61 -1.17 -19.29
CA PRO A 143 1.71 -0.99 -18.16
C PRO A 143 0.41 -1.78 -18.26
N ILE A 144 -0.07 -2.07 -19.47
CA ILE A 144 -1.32 -2.81 -19.71
C ILE A 144 -1.15 -4.26 -19.26
N ALA A 145 -0.08 -4.91 -19.72
CA ALA A 145 0.27 -6.27 -19.33
C ALA A 145 0.55 -6.37 -17.82
N ASN A 146 1.25 -5.39 -17.25
CA ASN A 146 1.57 -5.36 -15.83
C ASN A 146 0.35 -5.11 -14.95
N ALA A 147 -0.60 -4.27 -15.37
CA ALA A 147 -1.88 -4.09 -14.67
C ALA A 147 -2.71 -5.38 -14.69
N ALA A 148 -2.81 -6.05 -15.84
CA ALA A 148 -3.48 -7.34 -15.97
C ALA A 148 -2.86 -8.41 -15.04
N ALA A 149 -1.53 -8.50 -15.01
CA ALA A 149 -0.81 -9.42 -14.15
C ALA A 149 -0.99 -9.09 -12.66
N ALA A 150 -0.91 -7.82 -12.26
CA ALA A 150 -1.11 -7.39 -10.88
C ALA A 150 -2.55 -7.67 -10.41
N ALA A 151 -3.54 -7.43 -11.27
CA ALA A 151 -4.93 -7.77 -10.99
C ALA A 151 -5.12 -9.27 -10.77
N LEU A 152 -4.54 -10.12 -11.62
CA LEU A 152 -4.64 -11.58 -11.49
C LEU A 152 -3.81 -12.16 -10.35
N ALA A 153 -2.69 -11.54 -9.99
CA ALA A 153 -1.91 -11.91 -8.81
C ALA A 153 -2.71 -11.70 -7.52
N VAL A 154 -3.45 -10.59 -7.43
CA VAL A 154 -4.32 -10.29 -6.27
C VAL A 154 -5.65 -11.06 -6.33
N PHE A 155 -6.19 -11.26 -7.53
CA PHE A 155 -7.45 -11.96 -7.78
C PHE A 155 -7.23 -13.12 -8.76
N PRO A 156 -6.83 -14.30 -8.27
CA PRO A 156 -6.55 -15.45 -9.13
C PRO A 156 -7.77 -15.96 -9.92
N ALA A 157 -8.98 -15.56 -9.52
CA ALA A 157 -10.24 -15.80 -10.25
C ALA A 157 -10.58 -17.27 -10.59
N MET A 158 -9.94 -18.25 -9.93
CA MET A 158 -10.21 -19.69 -10.15
C MET A 158 -11.60 -20.11 -9.66
N ASN A 159 -12.24 -19.31 -8.81
CA ASN A 159 -13.64 -19.43 -8.43
C ASN A 159 -14.26 -18.07 -8.08
N ASP A 160 -15.57 -18.02 -7.90
CA ASP A 160 -16.32 -16.78 -7.68
C ASP A 160 -15.86 -15.98 -6.44
N LYS A 161 -15.32 -16.64 -5.40
CA LYS A 161 -14.82 -15.96 -4.20
C LYS A 161 -13.46 -15.27 -4.42
N GLN A 162 -12.75 -15.63 -5.48
CA GLN A 162 -11.45 -15.08 -5.85
C GLN A 162 -11.56 -14.02 -6.95
N ARG A 163 -12.78 -13.64 -7.32
CA ARG A 163 -13.05 -12.59 -8.29
C ARG A 163 -13.29 -11.26 -7.60
N PRO A 164 -12.83 -10.14 -8.17
CA PRO A 164 -13.20 -8.83 -7.67
C PRO A 164 -14.66 -8.55 -8.00
N VAL A 165 -15.32 -7.72 -7.17
CA VAL A 165 -16.70 -7.30 -7.46
C VAL A 165 -16.76 -6.28 -8.59
N ALA A 166 -15.68 -5.52 -8.80
CA ALA A 166 -15.54 -4.53 -9.84
C ALA A 166 -14.08 -4.40 -10.27
N VAL A 167 -13.81 -3.78 -11.42
CA VAL A 167 -12.46 -3.36 -11.85
C VAL A 167 -12.47 -1.87 -12.17
N SER A 168 -11.33 -1.20 -12.01
CA SER A 168 -11.12 0.16 -12.51
C SER A 168 -10.47 0.05 -13.88
N LEU A 169 -11.11 0.60 -14.92
CA LEU A 169 -10.59 0.66 -16.28
C LEU A 169 -10.23 2.11 -16.59
N VAL A 170 -8.93 2.39 -16.74
CA VAL A 170 -8.39 3.74 -16.93
C VAL A 170 -7.75 3.87 -18.32
N GLY A 171 -7.78 5.04 -18.93
CA GLY A 171 -7.07 5.29 -20.19
C GLY A 171 -5.57 4.99 -20.08
N GLU A 172 -4.99 4.35 -21.09
CA GLU A 172 -3.58 3.92 -21.08
C GLU A 172 -2.55 5.06 -20.98
N GLU A 173 -2.92 6.28 -21.37
CA GLU A 173 -2.07 7.47 -21.23
C GLU A 173 -2.33 8.26 -19.94
N ASP A 174 -3.38 7.89 -19.19
CA ASP A 174 -3.89 8.66 -18.06
C ASP A 174 -3.29 8.21 -16.73
N TRP A 175 -2.01 8.54 -16.55
CA TRP A 175 -1.27 8.21 -15.33
C TRP A 175 -1.88 8.86 -14.08
N ALA A 176 -2.48 10.05 -14.21
CA ALA A 176 -3.06 10.77 -13.07
C ALA A 176 -4.37 10.12 -12.62
N GLY A 177 -5.23 9.78 -13.58
CA GLY A 177 -6.42 8.97 -13.38
C GLY A 177 -6.08 7.61 -12.76
N ALA A 178 -5.00 6.97 -13.22
CA ALA A 178 -4.54 5.68 -12.71
C ALA A 178 -4.10 5.75 -11.23
N ILE A 179 -3.33 6.78 -10.86
CA ILE A 179 -2.94 7.02 -9.47
C ILE A 179 -4.17 7.30 -8.59
N ALA A 180 -5.10 8.14 -9.06
CA ALA A 180 -6.33 8.44 -8.33
C ALA A 180 -7.22 7.21 -8.17
N ALA A 181 -7.33 6.38 -9.21
CA ALA A 181 -8.11 5.14 -9.23
C ALA A 181 -7.58 4.10 -8.23
N GLY A 182 -6.32 4.19 -7.80
CA GLY A 182 -5.75 3.35 -6.76
C GLY A 182 -6.62 3.29 -5.50
N VAL A 183 -7.29 4.40 -5.14
CA VAL A 183 -8.20 4.46 -4.00
C VAL A 183 -9.37 3.47 -4.06
N LEU A 184 -9.79 3.05 -5.25
CA LEU A 184 -10.89 2.10 -5.44
C LEU A 184 -10.49 0.65 -5.15
N MET A 185 -9.19 0.39 -5.00
CA MET A 185 -8.67 -0.90 -4.56
C MET A 185 -8.80 -1.11 -3.04
N ALA A 186 -9.07 -0.06 -2.28
CA ALA A 186 -9.36 -0.17 -0.87
C ALA A 186 -10.73 -0.84 -0.61
N GLU A 187 -10.90 -1.36 0.60
CA GLU A 187 -12.22 -1.78 1.06
C GLU A 187 -13.20 -0.58 1.07
N PRO A 188 -14.49 -0.80 0.76
CA PRO A 188 -15.15 -2.09 0.57
C PRO A 188 -15.10 -2.66 -0.87
N VAL A 189 -14.58 -1.89 -1.83
CA VAL A 189 -14.74 -2.19 -3.26
C VAL A 189 -13.73 -3.21 -3.75
N ARG A 190 -12.44 -3.01 -3.42
CA ARG A 190 -11.33 -3.83 -3.90
C ARG A 190 -11.31 -4.00 -5.43
N ALA A 191 -11.39 -2.90 -6.17
CA ALA A 191 -11.32 -2.88 -7.63
C ALA A 191 -9.86 -2.74 -8.11
N PRO A 192 -9.25 -3.78 -8.70
CA PRO A 192 -7.93 -3.67 -9.28
C PRO A 192 -7.96 -2.81 -10.55
N LEU A 193 -6.82 -2.21 -10.88
CA LEU A 193 -6.63 -1.38 -12.06
C LEU A 193 -6.36 -2.25 -13.30
N LEU A 194 -6.98 -1.89 -14.42
CA LEU A 194 -6.65 -2.31 -15.77
C LEU A 194 -6.60 -1.07 -16.68
N TYR A 195 -5.85 -1.15 -17.77
CA TYR A 195 -5.78 -0.09 -18.77
C TYR A 195 -6.64 -0.38 -19.98
N GLY A 196 -7.22 0.65 -20.57
CA GLY A 196 -8.02 0.57 -21.79
C GLY A 196 -7.75 1.73 -22.73
N GLU A 197 -8.36 1.63 -23.90
CA GLU A 197 -8.24 2.61 -24.98
C GLU A 197 -9.62 3.15 -25.33
N ALA A 198 -9.67 4.32 -25.97
CA ALA A 198 -10.91 4.91 -26.46
C ALA A 198 -11.57 4.05 -27.55
N GLU A 199 -10.75 3.44 -28.41
CA GLU A 199 -11.17 2.58 -29.51
C GLU A 199 -10.56 1.19 -29.35
N GLY A 200 -11.38 0.20 -29.04
CA GLY A 200 -10.92 -1.18 -28.84
C GLY A 200 -10.64 -1.50 -27.38
N MET A 201 -9.99 -2.63 -27.16
CA MET A 201 -9.59 -3.10 -25.85
C MET A 201 -8.28 -3.87 -26.00
N PRO A 202 -7.22 -3.52 -25.27
CA PRO A 202 -5.99 -4.28 -25.30
C PRO A 202 -6.24 -5.76 -24.97
N GLU A 203 -5.56 -6.67 -25.68
CA GLU A 203 -5.78 -8.11 -25.51
C GLU A 203 -5.42 -8.60 -24.10
N ALA A 204 -4.42 -8.00 -23.45
CA ALA A 204 -4.09 -8.29 -22.05
C ALA A 204 -5.25 -7.90 -21.10
N THR A 205 -5.83 -6.72 -21.28
CA THR A 205 -6.99 -6.26 -20.52
C THR A 205 -8.23 -7.12 -20.77
N LYS A 206 -8.50 -7.47 -22.03
CA LYS A 206 -9.62 -8.33 -22.40
C LYS A 206 -9.50 -9.72 -21.78
N SER A 207 -8.31 -10.31 -21.83
CA SER A 207 -7.97 -11.58 -21.18
C SER A 207 -8.17 -11.51 -19.67
N ALA A 208 -7.61 -10.49 -19.01
CA ALA A 208 -7.76 -10.28 -17.58
C ALA A 208 -9.22 -10.07 -17.17
N LEU A 209 -9.97 -9.22 -17.87
CA LEU A 209 -11.38 -8.98 -17.60
C LEU A 209 -12.24 -10.25 -17.79
N GLY A 210 -11.91 -11.06 -18.79
CA GLY A 210 -12.53 -12.35 -19.04
C GLY A 210 -12.26 -13.39 -17.94
N ALA A 211 -11.10 -13.34 -17.29
CA ALA A 211 -10.77 -14.17 -16.13
C ALA A 211 -11.42 -13.64 -14.84
N LEU A 212 -11.25 -12.35 -14.55
CA LEU A 212 -11.74 -11.67 -13.35
C LEU A 212 -13.27 -11.67 -13.27
N LYS A 213 -13.98 -11.57 -14.41
CA LYS A 213 -15.45 -11.58 -14.52
C LYS A 213 -16.14 -10.74 -13.43
N PRO A 214 -15.84 -9.43 -13.33
CA PRO A 214 -16.46 -8.59 -12.32
C PRO A 214 -17.99 -8.57 -12.53
N GLY A 215 -18.73 -8.96 -11.49
CA GLY A 215 -20.19 -9.09 -11.57
C GLY A 215 -20.95 -7.83 -11.15
N GLY A 216 -20.26 -6.86 -10.55
CA GLY A 216 -20.90 -5.81 -9.77
C GLY A 216 -21.48 -6.35 -8.45
N GLY A 217 -21.67 -5.47 -7.48
CA GLY A 217 -22.24 -5.84 -6.19
C GLY A 217 -22.61 -4.63 -5.36
N ALA A 218 -23.13 -4.86 -4.16
CA ALA A 218 -23.52 -3.78 -3.26
C ALA A 218 -22.33 -2.85 -2.93
N ALA A 219 -21.14 -3.42 -2.72
CA ALA A 219 -19.92 -2.67 -2.42
C ALA A 219 -19.49 -1.72 -3.57
N SER A 220 -19.79 -2.06 -4.82
CA SER A 220 -19.48 -1.23 -5.99
C SER A 220 -20.66 -0.37 -6.47
N GLY A 221 -21.78 -0.35 -5.73
CA GLY A 221 -23.02 0.30 -6.18
C GLY A 221 -23.62 -0.33 -7.44
N GLY A 222 -23.33 -1.61 -7.70
CA GLY A 222 -23.80 -2.36 -8.86
C GLY A 222 -22.94 -2.23 -10.12
N ALA A 223 -21.87 -1.43 -10.10
CA ALA A 223 -20.94 -1.32 -11.22
C ALA A 223 -19.96 -2.51 -11.23
N ALA A 224 -19.82 -3.17 -12.38
CA ALA A 224 -18.75 -4.13 -12.65
C ALA A 224 -17.46 -3.43 -13.10
N VAL A 225 -17.58 -2.25 -13.70
CA VAL A 225 -16.44 -1.45 -14.19
C VAL A 225 -16.59 0.00 -13.73
N PHE A 226 -15.52 0.56 -13.17
CA PHE A 226 -15.34 2.01 -13.06
C PHE A 226 -14.50 2.46 -14.24
N ALA A 227 -15.16 3.04 -15.25
CA ALA A 227 -14.49 3.53 -16.45
C ALA A 227 -14.07 4.98 -16.22
N ILE A 228 -12.78 5.24 -16.27
CA ILE A 228 -12.15 6.51 -15.91
C ILE A 228 -11.35 6.98 -17.13
N GLY A 229 -11.58 8.22 -17.56
CA GLY A 229 -11.03 8.72 -18.80
C GLY A 229 -11.84 8.28 -20.03
N ASP A 230 -11.19 8.31 -21.19
CA ASP A 230 -11.80 7.88 -22.45
C ASP A 230 -11.46 6.40 -22.72
N VAL A 231 -12.35 5.51 -22.30
CA VAL A 231 -12.16 4.06 -22.43
C VAL A 231 -13.42 3.35 -22.91
N GLN A 232 -13.22 2.37 -23.79
CA GLN A 232 -14.29 1.47 -24.23
C GLN A 232 -14.63 0.46 -23.13
N VAL A 233 -15.92 0.35 -22.80
CA VAL A 233 -16.42 -0.67 -21.86
C VAL A 233 -17.18 -1.75 -22.62
N PRO A 234 -16.97 -3.06 -22.33
CA PRO A 234 -17.75 -4.13 -22.92
C PRO A 234 -19.25 -3.96 -22.61
N GLY A 235 -20.10 -4.08 -23.63
CA GLY A 235 -21.54 -3.78 -23.53
C GLY A 235 -22.33 -4.70 -22.59
N ASN A 236 -21.75 -5.83 -22.17
CA ASN A 236 -22.35 -6.77 -21.22
C ASN A 236 -22.03 -6.45 -19.75
N LEU A 237 -21.20 -5.44 -19.47
CA LEU A 237 -20.80 -5.06 -18.11
C LEU A 237 -21.48 -3.76 -17.68
N SER A 238 -21.95 -3.71 -16.44
CA SER A 238 -22.44 -2.47 -15.84
C SER A 238 -21.27 -1.55 -15.53
N ALA A 239 -21.38 -0.29 -15.95
CA ALA A 239 -20.29 0.68 -15.83
C ALA A 239 -20.73 1.94 -15.09
N ASN A 240 -19.86 2.44 -14.22
CA ASN A 240 -19.90 3.81 -13.75
C ASN A 240 -18.80 4.59 -14.48
N LYS A 241 -19.19 5.60 -15.27
CA LYS A 241 -18.28 6.35 -16.12
C LYS A 241 -17.91 7.68 -15.48
N ILE A 242 -16.61 7.92 -15.37
CA ILE A 242 -15.99 9.19 -15.07
C ILE A 242 -15.34 9.63 -16.38
N GLY A 243 -15.91 10.63 -17.03
CA GLY A 243 -15.40 11.09 -18.33
C GLY A 243 -14.03 11.75 -18.19
N ALA A 244 -13.23 11.67 -19.25
CA ALA A 244 -11.92 12.30 -19.35
C ALA A 244 -11.99 13.79 -19.00
N ALA A 245 -11.07 14.22 -18.15
CA ALA A 245 -10.93 15.59 -17.70
C ALA A 245 -9.46 15.91 -17.38
N ASP A 246 -9.19 17.13 -16.88
CA ASP A 246 -7.89 17.41 -16.29
C ASP A 246 -7.66 16.58 -15.00
N PRO A 247 -6.40 16.33 -14.61
CA PRO A 247 -6.06 15.52 -13.44
C PRO A 247 -6.80 15.90 -12.16
N ALA A 248 -6.97 17.19 -11.89
CA ALA A 248 -7.63 17.65 -10.67
C ALA A 248 -9.13 17.38 -10.67
N THR A 249 -9.80 17.60 -11.81
CA THR A 249 -11.23 17.30 -11.98
C THR A 249 -11.52 15.81 -11.86
N GLU A 250 -10.66 14.98 -12.46
CA GLU A 250 -10.85 13.54 -12.46
C GLU A 250 -10.62 12.94 -11.07
N ALA A 251 -9.50 13.28 -10.42
CA ALA A 251 -9.19 12.83 -9.07
C ALA A 251 -10.26 13.27 -8.05
N ALA A 252 -10.77 14.50 -8.15
CA ALA A 252 -11.88 14.97 -7.31
C ALA A 252 -13.18 14.18 -7.56
N THR A 253 -13.39 13.64 -8.77
CA THR A 253 -14.55 12.82 -9.11
C THR A 253 -14.38 11.39 -8.61
N VAL A 254 -13.18 10.82 -8.71
CA VAL A 254 -12.83 9.52 -8.10
C VAL A 254 -12.96 9.58 -6.57
N ALA A 255 -12.49 10.65 -5.91
CA ALA A 255 -12.65 10.86 -4.48
C ALA A 255 -14.14 10.90 -4.06
N ARG A 256 -14.99 11.62 -4.81
CA ARG A 256 -16.44 11.62 -4.58
C ARG A 256 -17.08 10.24 -4.76
N LEU A 257 -16.62 9.48 -5.76
CA LEU A 257 -17.09 8.12 -5.98
C LEU A 257 -16.73 7.25 -4.76
N ARG A 258 -15.47 7.30 -4.33
CA ARG A 258 -14.97 6.60 -3.15
C ARG A 258 -15.81 6.92 -1.91
N ASP A 259 -16.10 8.18 -1.62
CA ASP A 259 -16.89 8.56 -0.43
C ASP A 259 -18.30 7.99 -0.46
N ARG A 260 -18.93 7.95 -1.65
CA ARG A 260 -20.25 7.33 -1.82
C ARG A 260 -20.22 5.82 -1.60
N LEU A 261 -19.17 5.14 -2.04
CA LEU A 261 -19.04 3.68 -1.93
C LEU A 261 -18.63 3.25 -0.51
N ALA A 262 -17.73 4.00 0.13
CA ALA A 262 -17.28 3.75 1.50
C ALA A 262 -18.35 4.15 2.53
N GLY A 263 -19.15 5.19 2.26
CA GLY A 263 -20.17 5.71 3.17
C GLY A 263 -19.61 6.52 4.34
N SER A 264 -18.33 6.88 4.30
CA SER A 264 -17.64 7.71 5.30
C SER A 264 -16.60 8.61 4.64
N PRO A 265 -16.28 9.77 5.25
CA PRO A 265 -15.19 10.62 4.76
C PRO A 265 -13.84 9.91 4.86
N PRO A 266 -12.80 10.40 4.15
CA PRO A 266 -11.45 9.88 4.28
C PRO A 266 -10.82 10.20 5.64
N GLU A 267 -9.80 9.43 6.01
CA GLU A 267 -9.02 9.74 7.20
C GLU A 267 -7.97 10.82 6.92
N ALA A 268 -7.45 10.84 5.68
CA ALA A 268 -6.54 11.83 5.18
C ALA A 268 -6.72 12.04 3.66
N ILE A 269 -6.11 13.10 3.14
CA ILE A 269 -6.02 13.37 1.70
C ILE A 269 -4.55 13.47 1.32
N ILE A 270 -4.14 12.77 0.27
CA ILE A 270 -2.82 12.95 -0.31
C ILE A 270 -2.92 14.03 -1.39
N LEU A 271 -2.10 15.08 -1.28
CA LEU A 271 -1.96 16.11 -2.30
C LEU A 271 -0.68 15.87 -3.08
N ALA A 272 -0.80 15.57 -4.37
CA ALA A 272 0.33 15.34 -5.27
C ALA A 272 0.32 16.36 -6.43
N SER A 273 1.46 16.53 -7.09
CA SER A 273 1.57 17.45 -8.21
C SER A 273 1.25 16.77 -9.53
N SER A 274 0.37 17.37 -10.35
CA SER A 274 0.06 16.91 -11.71
C SER A 274 1.20 17.16 -12.70
N SER A 275 2.20 17.99 -12.36
CA SER A 275 3.36 18.25 -13.21
C SER A 275 4.57 17.35 -12.89
N GLU A 276 4.49 16.55 -11.82
CA GLU A 276 5.61 15.77 -11.27
C GLU A 276 5.19 14.32 -10.98
N PRO A 277 4.88 13.52 -12.01
CA PRO A 277 4.28 12.19 -11.87
C PRO A 277 5.14 11.21 -11.05
N ALA A 278 6.47 11.32 -11.15
CA ALA A 278 7.40 10.46 -10.40
C ALA A 278 7.26 10.63 -8.87
N PHE A 279 6.96 11.85 -8.40
CA PHE A 279 6.71 12.11 -6.98
C PHE A 279 5.30 11.66 -6.55
N ALA A 280 4.33 11.68 -7.48
CA ALA A 280 2.95 11.27 -7.24
C ALA A 280 2.77 9.74 -7.18
N ALA A 281 3.54 8.99 -7.97
CA ALA A 281 3.39 7.55 -8.16
C ALA A 281 3.22 6.71 -6.86
N PRO A 282 4.03 6.91 -5.79
CA PRO A 282 3.86 6.18 -4.53
C PRO A 282 2.51 6.40 -3.82
N ALA A 283 1.79 7.47 -4.16
CA ALA A 283 0.47 7.74 -3.61
C ALA A 283 -0.57 6.69 -4.03
N ALA A 284 -0.43 6.09 -5.22
CA ALA A 284 -1.37 5.07 -5.72
C ALA A 284 -1.43 3.85 -4.79
N ALA A 285 -0.25 3.35 -4.40
CA ALA A 285 -0.10 2.23 -3.47
C ALA A 285 -0.72 2.53 -2.10
N TYR A 286 -0.49 3.73 -1.57
CA TYR A 286 -1.06 4.11 -0.28
C TYR A 286 -2.58 4.31 -0.37
N ALA A 287 -3.08 4.92 -1.44
CA ALA A 287 -4.51 5.09 -1.68
C ALA A 287 -5.21 3.73 -1.77
N ALA A 288 -4.59 2.75 -2.45
CA ALA A 288 -5.08 1.38 -2.51
C ALA A 288 -5.15 0.71 -1.13
N ARG A 289 -4.17 0.96 -0.26
CA ARG A 289 -4.14 0.39 1.09
C ARG A 289 -5.15 1.05 2.03
N SER A 290 -5.14 2.38 2.08
CA SER A 290 -5.83 3.17 3.12
C SER A 290 -7.24 3.58 2.72
N GLY A 291 -7.51 3.63 1.42
CA GLY A 291 -8.67 4.31 0.87
C GLY A 291 -8.55 5.84 0.91
N ASP A 292 -7.47 6.44 1.39
CA ASP A 292 -7.29 7.90 1.38
C ASP A 292 -7.10 8.41 -0.06
N PRO A 293 -7.93 9.36 -0.54
CA PRO A 293 -7.88 9.79 -1.93
C PRO A 293 -6.64 10.63 -2.23
N VAL A 294 -6.15 10.50 -3.46
CA VAL A 294 -5.17 11.40 -4.05
C VAL A 294 -5.91 12.53 -4.75
N LEU A 295 -5.52 13.77 -4.47
CA LEU A 295 -5.93 14.96 -5.23
C LEU A 295 -4.70 15.61 -5.86
N PHE A 296 -4.91 16.29 -6.99
CA PHE A 296 -3.82 16.93 -7.73
C PHE A 296 -3.79 18.46 -7.58
N THR A 297 -2.59 19.01 -7.62
CA THR A 297 -2.31 20.44 -7.72
C THR A 297 -1.28 20.68 -8.81
N GLU A 298 -1.24 21.91 -9.34
CA GLU A 298 -0.05 22.36 -10.07
C GLU A 298 1.01 22.83 -9.08
N ALA A 299 2.25 23.02 -9.55
CA ALA A 299 3.36 23.46 -8.70
C ALA A 299 3.07 24.78 -7.95
N GLU A 300 2.39 25.73 -8.59
CA GLU A 300 2.18 27.09 -8.06
C GLU A 300 0.70 27.51 -7.97
N ALA A 301 -0.22 26.60 -8.28
CA ALA A 301 -1.65 26.88 -8.31
C ALA A 301 -2.46 25.67 -7.86
N LEU A 302 -3.45 25.91 -7.00
CA LEU A 302 -4.41 24.91 -6.56
C LEU A 302 -5.66 24.94 -7.48
N PRO A 303 -5.91 23.92 -8.32
CA PRO A 303 -7.05 23.91 -9.22
C PRO A 303 -8.39 23.96 -8.49
N GLN A 304 -9.40 24.57 -9.12
CA GLN A 304 -10.71 24.77 -8.50
C GLN A 304 -11.43 23.45 -8.14
N ALA A 305 -11.18 22.37 -8.90
CA ALA A 305 -11.69 21.03 -8.57
C ALA A 305 -11.13 20.54 -7.22
N THR A 306 -9.84 20.70 -7.00
CA THR A 306 -9.15 20.35 -5.74
C THR A 306 -9.63 21.23 -4.59
N VAL A 307 -9.78 22.54 -4.80
CA VAL A 307 -10.40 23.44 -3.79
C VAL A 307 -11.78 22.95 -3.38
N THR A 308 -12.60 22.52 -4.35
CA THR A 308 -13.96 22.05 -4.10
C THR A 308 -13.97 20.73 -3.33
N ALA A 309 -13.06 19.81 -3.66
CA ALA A 309 -12.91 18.56 -2.92
C ALA A 309 -12.45 18.80 -1.48
N LEU A 310 -11.43 19.63 -1.27
CA LEU A 310 -10.93 19.97 0.07
C LEU A 310 -11.99 20.65 0.96
N ARG A 311 -12.82 21.54 0.39
CA ARG A 311 -13.94 22.15 1.14
C ARG A 311 -15.05 21.17 1.51
N ARG A 312 -15.27 20.14 0.68
CA ARG A 312 -16.24 19.07 1.02
C ARG A 312 -15.77 18.29 2.24
N ASP A 313 -14.46 18.05 2.30
CA ASP A 313 -13.81 17.26 3.34
C ASP A 313 -13.07 18.16 4.35
N GLU A 314 -13.69 19.29 4.71
CA GLU A 314 -13.11 20.28 5.63
C GLU A 314 -12.70 19.62 6.96
N GLY A 315 -11.48 19.94 7.42
CA GLY A 315 -10.91 19.40 8.65
C GLY A 315 -10.24 18.03 8.50
N VAL A 316 -10.34 17.37 7.35
CA VAL A 316 -9.51 16.20 7.03
C VAL A 316 -8.06 16.66 6.81
N PRO A 317 -7.06 16.02 7.47
CA PRO A 317 -5.66 16.36 7.29
C PRO A 317 -5.18 16.06 5.86
N VAL A 318 -4.36 16.95 5.33
CA VAL A 318 -3.79 16.85 3.99
C VAL A 318 -2.28 16.60 4.09
N TYR A 319 -1.80 15.64 3.32
CA TYR A 319 -0.38 15.29 3.23
C TYR A 319 0.13 15.60 1.84
N ALA A 320 0.97 16.63 1.72
CA ALA A 320 1.56 17.04 0.45
C ALA A 320 2.79 16.18 0.15
N LEU A 321 2.73 15.39 -0.92
CA LEU A 321 3.78 14.47 -1.32
C LEU A 321 4.68 15.13 -2.39
N GLY A 322 5.91 15.45 -2.00
CA GLY A 322 6.93 16.02 -2.87
C GLY A 322 7.60 17.30 -2.35
N PRO A 323 8.73 17.70 -2.96
CA PRO A 323 9.49 18.88 -2.59
C PRO A 323 8.78 20.20 -2.94
N GLY A 324 9.33 21.29 -2.43
CA GLY A 324 8.80 22.64 -2.65
C GLY A 324 8.72 23.04 -4.13
N SER A 325 9.55 22.44 -4.99
CA SER A 325 9.51 22.62 -6.45
C SER A 325 8.32 21.93 -7.10
N ALA A 326 7.85 20.80 -6.54
CA ALA A 326 6.71 20.07 -7.06
C ALA A 326 5.38 20.65 -6.56
N ILE A 327 5.34 21.12 -5.31
CA ILE A 327 4.18 21.77 -4.69
C ILE A 327 4.72 22.94 -3.89
N SER A 328 4.40 24.17 -4.23
CA SER A 328 4.99 25.33 -3.57
C SER A 328 4.41 25.61 -2.19
N GLY A 329 5.14 26.38 -1.39
CA GLY A 329 4.63 26.85 -0.09
C GLY A 329 3.41 27.76 -0.22
N LYS A 330 3.17 28.36 -1.39
CA LYS A 330 1.96 29.15 -1.67
C LYS A 330 0.74 28.23 -1.75
N VAL A 331 0.83 27.13 -2.50
CA VAL A 331 -0.24 26.12 -2.60
C VAL A 331 -0.59 25.58 -1.21
N LEU A 332 0.39 25.23 -0.38
CA LEU A 332 0.11 24.72 0.96
C LEU A 332 -0.64 25.72 1.84
N LYS A 333 -0.28 27.02 1.76
CA LYS A 333 -1.02 28.08 2.47
C LYS A 333 -2.45 28.25 1.96
N GLU A 334 -2.68 28.07 0.66
CA GLU A 334 -4.03 28.07 0.11
C GLU A 334 -4.86 26.91 0.66
N VAL A 335 -4.28 25.72 0.80
CA VAL A 335 -4.95 24.56 1.43
C VAL A 335 -5.22 24.79 2.92
N GLU A 336 -4.26 25.34 3.67
CA GLU A 336 -4.46 25.69 5.09
C GLU A 336 -5.59 26.72 5.28
N ALA A 337 -5.71 27.68 4.37
CA ALA A 337 -6.79 28.67 4.38
C ALA A 337 -8.18 28.07 4.11
N LEU A 338 -8.26 26.84 3.58
CA LEU A 338 -9.50 26.09 3.41
C LEU A 338 -9.92 25.31 4.67
N GLY A 339 -9.13 25.35 5.75
CA GLY A 339 -9.46 24.74 7.04
C GLY A 339 -8.82 23.37 7.30
N SER A 340 -7.94 22.89 6.41
CA SER A 340 -7.22 21.62 6.59
C SER A 340 -5.81 21.83 7.15
N LYS A 341 -5.40 20.99 8.10
CA LYS A 341 -3.97 20.88 8.48
C LYS A 341 -3.21 20.28 7.30
N VAL A 342 -2.08 20.88 6.93
CA VAL A 342 -1.23 20.38 5.84
C VAL A 342 0.14 19.97 6.37
N THR A 343 0.59 18.77 6.03
CA THR A 343 1.94 18.29 6.36
C THR A 343 2.65 17.88 5.08
N ARG A 344 3.88 18.36 4.86
CA ARG A 344 4.68 17.94 3.69
C ARG A 344 5.51 16.69 4.02
N ILE A 345 5.53 15.76 3.08
CA ILE A 345 6.44 14.62 3.03
C ILE A 345 7.30 14.81 1.79
N SER A 346 8.63 14.91 1.96
CA SER A 346 9.53 15.29 0.88
C SER A 346 10.85 14.54 0.96
N GLY A 347 11.32 14.08 -0.20
CA GLY A 347 12.73 13.75 -0.49
C GLY A 347 13.30 14.68 -1.55
N ALA A 348 14.61 14.61 -1.82
CA ALA A 348 15.26 15.46 -2.83
C ALA A 348 15.03 15.00 -4.27
N ASN A 349 14.73 13.71 -4.47
CA ASN A 349 14.35 13.10 -5.74
C ASN A 349 13.20 12.09 -5.52
N PRO A 350 12.59 11.53 -6.58
CA PRO A 350 11.48 10.57 -6.44
C PRO A 350 11.81 9.34 -5.59
N VAL A 351 13.02 8.78 -5.72
CA VAL A 351 13.49 7.63 -4.92
C VAL A 351 13.48 7.96 -3.43
N GLN A 352 14.14 9.05 -3.03
CA GLN A 352 14.18 9.50 -1.65
C GLN A 352 12.82 9.93 -1.13
N ASN A 353 11.95 10.46 -1.99
CA ASN A 353 10.58 10.83 -1.61
C ASN A 353 9.71 9.61 -1.32
N ALA A 354 9.83 8.55 -2.13
CA ALA A 354 9.18 7.27 -1.88
C ALA A 354 9.66 6.64 -0.56
N ILE A 355 10.97 6.68 -0.29
CA ILE A 355 11.56 6.23 0.98
C ILE A 355 11.04 7.08 2.16
N ALA A 356 11.01 8.41 2.01
CA ALA A 356 10.48 9.30 3.04
C ALA A 356 9.01 8.98 3.35
N PHE A 357 8.21 8.68 2.33
CA PHE A 357 6.81 8.29 2.51
C PHE A 357 6.64 6.90 3.12
N ALA A 358 7.49 5.94 2.74
CA ALA A 358 7.52 4.60 3.33
C ALA A 358 7.84 4.63 4.84
N ARG A 359 8.77 5.49 5.25
CA ARG A 359 9.07 5.71 6.68
C ARG A 359 8.01 6.49 7.42
N TYR A 360 7.30 7.39 6.71
CA TYR A 360 6.41 8.34 7.34
C TYR A 360 5.26 7.65 8.08
N GLY A 361 4.92 8.22 9.24
CA GLY A 361 3.81 7.78 10.04
C GLY A 361 3.36 8.86 11.02
N GLU A 362 2.09 9.26 10.96
CA GLU A 362 1.45 10.16 11.92
C GLU A 362 0.05 9.62 12.27
N GLY A 363 -0.13 9.14 13.49
CA GLY A 363 -1.40 8.57 13.93
C GLY A 363 -1.75 7.32 13.13
N ARG A 364 -2.79 7.40 12.29
CA ARG A 364 -3.21 6.32 11.39
C ARG A 364 -2.74 6.51 9.95
N PHE A 365 -2.16 7.68 9.64
CA PHE A 365 -1.69 7.98 8.29
C PHE A 365 -0.22 7.58 8.11
N GLY A 366 0.08 6.99 6.95
CA GLY A 366 1.43 6.64 6.52
C GLY A 366 1.72 5.13 6.59
N TRP A 367 2.91 4.77 6.11
CA TRP A 367 3.35 3.39 6.03
C TRP A 367 3.95 2.87 7.34
N HIS A 368 4.57 3.76 8.13
CA HIS A 368 5.27 3.41 9.38
C HIS A 368 6.35 2.33 9.19
N VAL A 369 6.92 2.19 7.99
CA VAL A 369 7.93 1.15 7.69
C VAL A 369 9.31 1.72 8.02
N SER A 370 9.70 1.62 9.28
CA SER A 370 11.03 1.99 9.77
C SER A 370 11.67 0.91 10.64
N ASP A 371 11.00 -0.24 10.75
CA ASP A 371 11.44 -1.43 11.44
C ASP A 371 11.59 -2.61 10.44
N PRO A 372 12.15 -3.75 10.87
CA PRO A 372 12.40 -4.85 9.95
C PRO A 372 11.18 -5.74 9.66
N GLY A 373 11.08 -6.23 8.42
CA GLY A 373 10.14 -7.30 8.05
C GLY A 373 8.83 -6.86 7.42
N HIS A 374 8.88 -6.50 6.14
CA HIS A 374 7.75 -5.93 5.41
C HIS A 374 7.67 -6.40 3.95
N GLY A 375 6.48 -6.33 3.36
CA GLY A 375 6.35 -6.35 1.90
C GLY A 375 6.82 -5.03 1.29
N PHE A 376 7.26 -5.08 0.04
CA PHE A 376 7.59 -3.92 -0.78
C PHE A 376 7.15 -4.13 -2.22
N VAL A 377 6.95 -3.03 -2.94
CA VAL A 377 6.80 -3.04 -4.40
C VAL A 377 7.85 -2.10 -4.95
N LEU A 378 8.62 -2.53 -5.95
CA LEU A 378 9.65 -1.75 -6.60
C LEU A 378 9.28 -1.52 -8.07
N ALA A 379 9.25 -0.26 -8.47
CA ALA A 379 9.02 0.15 -9.85
C ALA A 379 10.02 1.24 -10.29
N ARG A 380 10.04 1.49 -11.59
CA ARG A 380 10.80 2.58 -12.21
C ARG A 380 10.24 3.96 -11.85
N SER A 381 11.11 4.92 -11.50
CA SER A 381 10.68 6.29 -11.20
C SER A 381 10.16 7.06 -12.42
N ASP A 382 10.55 6.66 -13.62
CA ASP A 382 10.13 7.24 -14.90
C ASP A 382 8.94 6.50 -15.55
N ALA A 383 8.31 5.55 -14.85
CA ALA A 383 7.15 4.79 -15.33
C ALA A 383 5.94 4.91 -14.38
N PRO A 384 5.28 6.07 -14.30
CA PRO A 384 4.18 6.30 -13.36
C PRO A 384 2.95 5.40 -13.61
N LEU A 385 2.71 4.99 -14.86
CA LEU A 385 1.66 4.03 -15.20
C LEU A 385 1.95 2.63 -14.64
N GLU A 386 3.21 2.19 -14.66
CA GLU A 386 3.63 0.91 -14.05
C GLU A 386 3.47 0.94 -12.53
N ALA A 387 3.90 2.05 -11.92
CA ALA A 387 3.74 2.28 -10.50
C ALA A 387 2.27 2.22 -10.07
N ALA A 388 1.36 2.84 -10.84
CA ALA A 388 -0.07 2.77 -10.57
C ALA A 388 -0.66 1.37 -10.82
N ALA A 389 -0.21 0.68 -11.87
CA ALA A 389 -0.59 -0.70 -12.19
C ALA A 389 -0.35 -1.66 -11.03
N ALA A 390 0.75 -1.45 -10.30
CA ALA A 390 1.17 -2.29 -9.18
C ALA A 390 0.50 -1.94 -7.84
N ALA A 391 -0.31 -0.87 -7.76
CA ALA A 391 -0.99 -0.46 -6.54
C ALA A 391 -1.77 -1.61 -5.84
N PRO A 392 -2.44 -2.55 -6.54
CA PRO A 392 -3.10 -3.69 -5.90
C PRO A 392 -2.18 -4.57 -5.05
N LEU A 393 -0.90 -4.70 -5.41
CA LEU A 393 0.09 -5.47 -4.65
C LEU A 393 0.39 -4.84 -3.28
N SER A 394 0.17 -3.53 -3.15
CA SER A 394 0.36 -2.77 -1.90
C SER A 394 -0.84 -2.85 -0.96
N ALA A 395 -1.98 -3.38 -1.44
CA ALA A 395 -3.25 -3.48 -0.72
C ALA A 395 -3.69 -4.93 -0.48
N SER A 396 -2.78 -5.90 -0.66
CA SER A 396 -3.05 -7.34 -0.53
C SER A 396 -1.77 -8.10 -0.22
N GLY A 397 -1.89 -9.34 0.26
CA GLY A 397 -0.73 -10.20 0.52
C GLY A 397 0.19 -9.66 1.62
N THR A 398 1.39 -9.22 1.24
CA THR A 398 2.46 -8.75 2.14
C THR A 398 2.40 -7.25 2.47
N TRP A 399 1.44 -6.50 1.89
CA TRP A 399 1.14 -5.08 2.17
C TRP A 399 2.39 -4.20 2.33
N GLY A 400 2.86 -3.62 1.24
CA GLY A 400 4.11 -2.85 1.22
C GLY A 400 3.99 -1.48 0.56
N PRO A 401 4.84 -0.50 0.95
CA PRO A 401 4.97 0.73 0.21
C PRO A 401 5.55 0.47 -1.19
N LEU A 402 5.13 1.30 -2.15
CA LEU A 402 5.80 1.42 -3.43
C LEU A 402 7.09 2.24 -3.25
N LEU A 403 8.22 1.61 -3.52
CA LEU A 403 9.54 2.20 -3.64
C LEU A 403 9.87 2.40 -5.13
N LEU A 404 10.79 3.33 -5.40
CA LEU A 404 11.19 3.66 -6.76
C LEU A 404 12.69 3.45 -6.95
N THR A 405 13.08 3.03 -8.15
CA THR A 405 14.47 3.03 -8.63
C THR A 405 14.61 3.91 -9.87
N ASP A 406 15.73 4.59 -10.01
CA ASP A 406 16.03 5.54 -11.11
C ASP A 406 17.02 4.99 -12.15
N GLY A 407 17.69 3.86 -11.88
CA GLY A 407 18.47 3.05 -12.84
C GLY A 407 17.92 1.64 -13.07
N ALA A 408 18.17 1.05 -14.23
CA ALA A 408 17.76 -0.33 -14.54
C ALA A 408 18.72 -1.36 -13.93
N ASP A 409 20.01 -1.02 -13.87
CA ASP A 409 21.07 -2.03 -13.65
C ASP A 409 21.56 -2.12 -12.21
N THR A 410 21.38 -1.07 -11.40
CA THR A 410 22.01 -0.97 -10.07
C THR A 410 21.07 -0.33 -9.06
N LEU A 411 20.98 -0.91 -7.87
CA LEU A 411 20.14 -0.37 -6.81
C LEU A 411 20.70 0.98 -6.32
N PRO A 412 19.91 2.07 -6.31
CA PRO A 412 20.39 3.37 -5.84
C PRO A 412 20.85 3.30 -4.38
N SER A 413 21.92 4.01 -4.04
CA SER A 413 22.57 3.91 -2.72
C SER A 413 21.63 4.24 -1.55
N GLU A 414 20.69 5.16 -1.78
CA GLU A 414 19.66 5.58 -0.84
C GLU A 414 18.63 4.49 -0.61
N LEU A 415 18.26 3.77 -1.67
CA LEU A 415 17.34 2.65 -1.60
C LEU A 415 18.01 1.42 -0.96
N LEU A 416 19.28 1.15 -1.30
CA LEU A 416 20.11 0.17 -0.61
C LEU A 416 20.17 0.47 0.89
N GLY A 417 20.51 1.71 1.27
CA GLY A 417 20.54 2.13 2.67
C GLY A 417 19.21 1.95 3.38
N TYR A 418 18.10 2.27 2.71
CA TYR A 418 16.76 2.02 3.24
C TYR A 418 16.50 0.52 3.50
N PHE A 419 16.79 -0.35 2.53
CA PHE A 419 16.62 -1.80 2.69
C PHE A 419 17.47 -2.36 3.82
N LEU A 420 18.70 -1.86 4.01
CA LEU A 420 19.56 -2.25 5.12
C LEU A 420 19.00 -1.83 6.49
N ASP A 421 18.41 -0.64 6.57
CA ASP A 421 17.78 -0.16 7.81
C ASP A 421 16.57 -1.01 8.23
N VAL A 422 15.84 -1.57 7.27
CA VAL A 422 14.66 -2.43 7.48
C VAL A 422 14.94 -3.92 7.23
N LYS A 423 16.23 -4.31 7.19
CA LYS A 423 16.63 -5.70 6.93
C LYS A 423 16.29 -6.56 8.14
N PRO A 424 15.49 -7.63 7.97
CA PRO A 424 15.16 -8.51 9.07
C PRO A 424 16.39 -9.29 9.52
N GLY A 425 16.44 -9.58 10.82
CA GLY A 425 17.45 -10.47 11.36
C GLY A 425 16.94 -11.37 12.47
N TYR A 426 17.72 -12.41 12.78
CA TYR A 426 17.40 -13.42 13.78
C TYR A 426 18.63 -13.78 14.62
N THR A 427 18.43 -14.18 15.87
CA THR A 427 19.54 -14.59 16.77
C THR A 427 19.61 -16.10 16.96
N THR A 428 18.48 -16.79 16.97
CA THR A 428 18.37 -18.20 17.36
C THR A 428 17.66 -19.03 16.31
N ASP A 429 16.35 -18.82 16.15
CA ASP A 429 15.50 -19.59 15.24
C ASP A 429 15.06 -18.72 14.05
N PRO A 430 15.57 -18.95 12.83
CA PRO A 430 15.18 -18.18 11.66
C PRO A 430 13.72 -18.38 11.25
N THR A 431 13.02 -19.41 11.74
CA THR A 431 11.59 -19.70 11.41
C THR A 431 10.60 -18.80 12.15
N ARG A 432 11.08 -18.02 13.11
CA ARG A 432 10.29 -17.10 13.93
C ARG A 432 10.59 -15.62 13.65
N ALA A 433 11.42 -15.35 12.64
CA ALA A 433 11.79 -14.00 12.25
C ALA A 433 10.68 -13.32 11.44
N PHE A 434 10.83 -12.02 11.25
CA PHE A 434 10.10 -11.32 10.19
C PHE A 434 10.85 -11.49 8.86
N TYR A 435 10.14 -11.34 7.75
CA TYR A 435 10.72 -11.52 6.41
C TYR A 435 10.33 -10.34 5.53
N ASN A 436 11.24 -9.98 4.64
CA ASN A 436 10.92 -9.07 3.55
C ASN A 436 10.51 -9.88 2.31
N HIS A 437 9.60 -9.32 1.52
CA HIS A 437 9.33 -9.78 0.16
C HIS A 437 9.15 -8.58 -0.74
N VAL A 438 9.70 -8.62 -1.95
CA VAL A 438 9.67 -7.50 -2.88
C VAL A 438 9.05 -7.90 -4.21
N TRP A 439 7.98 -7.22 -4.60
CA TRP A 439 7.48 -7.27 -5.97
C TRP A 439 8.35 -6.40 -6.87
N ILE A 440 8.79 -6.93 -8.00
CA ILE A 440 9.49 -6.18 -9.05
C ILE A 440 8.51 -5.93 -10.19
N VAL A 441 8.33 -4.68 -10.60
CA VAL A 441 7.36 -4.29 -11.62
C VAL A 441 8.10 -3.76 -12.85
N GLY A 442 7.80 -4.37 -13.99
CA GLY A 442 8.45 -4.10 -15.27
C GLY A 442 9.34 -5.26 -15.73
N ASP A 443 9.66 -5.27 -17.02
CA ASP A 443 10.50 -6.29 -17.62
C ASP A 443 11.99 -6.15 -17.22
N ALA A 444 12.82 -7.07 -17.72
CA ALA A 444 14.26 -7.09 -17.44
C ALA A 444 15.03 -5.92 -18.08
N GLY A 445 14.44 -5.21 -19.06
CA GLY A 445 15.03 -3.99 -19.63
C GLY A 445 14.77 -2.76 -18.75
N GLN A 446 13.65 -2.76 -18.02
CA GLN A 446 13.32 -1.71 -17.05
C GLN A 446 14.05 -1.90 -15.73
N ILE A 447 14.03 -3.10 -15.15
CA ILE A 447 14.76 -3.45 -13.93
C ILE A 447 15.50 -4.74 -14.25
N SER A 448 16.83 -4.70 -14.32
CA SER A 448 17.63 -5.84 -14.73
C SER A 448 17.49 -7.02 -13.76
N VAL A 449 17.88 -8.20 -14.24
CA VAL A 449 17.91 -9.40 -13.40
C VAL A 449 18.99 -9.26 -12.32
N GLU A 450 20.08 -8.53 -12.63
CA GLU A 450 21.15 -8.19 -11.70
C GLU A 450 20.65 -7.28 -10.57
N GLN A 451 19.92 -6.20 -10.89
CA GLN A 451 19.34 -5.33 -9.87
C GLN A 451 18.30 -6.09 -9.01
N GLN A 452 17.51 -6.98 -9.61
CA GLN A 452 16.62 -7.87 -8.86
C GLN A 452 17.39 -8.81 -7.93
N ALA A 453 18.55 -9.31 -8.33
CA ALA A 453 19.41 -10.12 -7.46
C ALA A 453 19.96 -9.30 -6.29
N GLU A 454 20.37 -8.04 -6.51
CA GLU A 454 20.75 -7.12 -5.42
C GLU A 454 19.59 -6.91 -4.44
N VAL A 455 18.37 -6.70 -4.95
CA VAL A 455 17.15 -6.57 -4.12
C VAL A 455 16.88 -7.85 -3.31
N ASN A 456 17.06 -9.02 -3.92
CA ASN A 456 16.93 -10.31 -3.24
C ASN A 456 17.89 -10.44 -2.05
N GLU A 457 19.16 -10.08 -2.25
CA GLU A 457 20.20 -10.16 -1.21
C GLU A 457 19.90 -9.21 -0.04
N VAL A 458 19.48 -7.97 -0.33
CA VAL A 458 19.19 -6.99 0.73
C VAL A 458 17.89 -7.29 1.46
N ALA A 459 16.92 -7.95 0.81
CA ALA A 459 15.69 -8.43 1.45
C ALA A 459 15.91 -9.67 2.34
N GLU A 460 16.98 -10.44 2.11
CA GLU A 460 17.22 -11.70 2.82
C GLU A 460 17.37 -11.53 4.34
N LEU A 461 16.86 -12.49 5.09
CA LEU A 461 16.99 -12.57 6.53
C LEU A 461 18.46 -12.81 6.98
N ALA A 462 19.01 -11.97 7.86
CA ALA A 462 20.40 -12.08 8.33
C ALA A 462 20.52 -12.60 9.78
N LYS A 463 21.53 -13.41 10.08
CA LYS A 463 21.84 -13.80 11.46
C LYS A 463 22.50 -12.64 12.20
N ILE A 464 21.94 -12.22 13.33
CA ILE A 464 22.46 -11.17 14.21
C ILE A 464 23.40 -11.81 15.24
N GLY A 465 24.64 -11.34 15.28
CA GLY A 465 25.65 -11.77 16.26
C GLY A 465 26.38 -13.03 15.82
N ASN A 466 27.52 -12.82 15.15
CA ASN A 466 28.63 -13.76 14.99
C ASN A 466 29.88 -12.91 14.71
N GLU A 467 30.40 -12.22 15.73
CA GLU A 467 31.84 -11.98 15.83
C GLU A 467 32.34 -12.99 16.86
N GLU A 468 32.97 -14.06 16.37
CA GLU A 468 34.00 -14.81 17.11
C GLU A 468 35.33 -14.63 16.40
#